data_AF-A0A355FVW8-F1
#
_entry.id   AF-A0A355FVW8-F1
#
_cell.length_a   1.000
_cell.length_b   1.000
_cell.length_c   1.000
_cell.angle_alpha   90.00
_cell.angle_beta   90.00
_cell.angle_gamma   90.00
#
_symmetry.space_group_name_H-M   'P 1'
#
loop_
_entity.id
_entity.type
_entity.pdbx_description
1 polymer ?
#
loop_
_entity_poly.entity_id
_entity_poly.type
_entity_poly.pdbx_seq_one_letter_code
_entity_poly.pdbx_strand_id
1 'polypeptide(L)' 'MIQTDILIIGAGPCGLFTVFEAGLLKLRCHLIDALPQPGGQCSEIYPKKPIYDIPAYPSILAGELVDRLMEQAEPFRP' A
#
# COMPACT_ATOMS: atom_id res chain seq x y z
N MET A 1 11.58 -18.42 -11.19
CA MET A 1 12.33 -17.22 -10.79
C MET A 1 11.46 -16.02 -11.10
N ILE A 2 11.24 -15.11 -10.14
CA ILE A 2 10.45 -13.89 -10.38
C ILE A 2 11.36 -12.90 -11.13
N GLN A 3 10.86 -12.32 -12.22
CA GLN A 3 11.54 -11.28 -12.98
C GLN A 3 10.63 -10.06 -13.08
N THR A 4 11.10 -8.94 -12.56
CA THR A 4 10.35 -7.71 -12.38
C THR A 4 11.26 -6.51 -12.63
N ASP A 5 10.70 -5.36 -12.97
CA ASP A 5 11.47 -4.13 -13.17
C ASP A 5 11.81 -3.48 -11.81
N ILE A 6 10.89 -3.61 -10.83
CA ILE A 6 11.03 -3.10 -9.47
C ILE A 6 10.71 -4.22 -8.45
N LEU A 7 11.51 -4.30 -7.38
CA LEU A 7 11.18 -5.07 -6.17
C LEU A 7 10.88 -4.09 -5.03
N ILE A 8 9.69 -4.21 -4.43
CA ILE A 8 9.25 -3.40 -3.28
C ILE A 8 9.30 -4.28 -2.03
N ILE A 9 10.00 -3.83 -1.00
CA ILE A 9 10.11 -4.53 0.28
C ILE A 9 9.27 -3.77 1.32
N GLY A 10 8.14 -4.35 1.70
CA GLY A 10 7.15 -3.80 2.62
C GLY A 10 5.83 -3.43 1.93
N ALA A 11 4.74 -4.05 2.36
CA ALA A 11 3.33 -3.81 2.01
C ALA A 11 2.69 -2.72 2.88
N GLY A 12 3.46 -1.81 3.49
CA GLY A 12 2.92 -0.65 4.20
C GLY A 12 2.32 0.40 3.26
N PRO A 13 1.72 1.48 3.79
CA PRO A 13 1.07 2.52 2.97
C PRO A 13 1.98 3.06 1.85
N CYS A 14 3.24 3.34 2.15
CA CYS A 14 4.21 3.80 1.15
C CYS A 14 4.50 2.74 0.07
N GLY A 15 4.57 1.46 0.45
CA GLY A 15 4.81 0.36 -0.49
C GLY A 15 3.64 0.14 -1.42
N LEU A 16 2.41 0.17 -0.89
CA LEU A 16 1.18 0.09 -1.68
C LEU A 16 1.04 1.26 -2.65
N PHE A 17 1.34 2.48 -2.20
CA PHE A 17 1.34 3.65 -3.09
C PHE A 17 2.45 3.55 -4.15
N THR A 18 3.60 2.95 -3.82
CA THR A 18 4.68 2.70 -4.80
C THR A 18 4.24 1.73 -5.90
N VAL A 19 3.41 0.73 -5.58
CA VAL A 19 2.81 -0.17 -6.58
C VAL A 19 1.97 0.60 -7.58
N PHE A 20 1.11 1.50 -7.10
CA PHE A 20 0.30 2.38 -7.94
C PHE A 20 1.17 3.24 -8.87
N GLU A 21 2.20 3.91 -8.33
CA GLU A 21 3.12 4.73 -9.12
C GLU A 21 3.90 3.93 -10.18
N ALA A 22 4.37 2.73 -9.83
CA ALA A 22 5.01 1.84 -10.80
C ALA A 22 4.06 1.44 -11.94
N GLY A 23 2.79 1.17 -11.60
CA GLY A 23 1.73 0.88 -12.55
C GLY A 23 1.47 2.03 -13.54
N LEU A 24 1.44 3.28 -13.07
CA LEU A 24 1.33 4.47 -13.93
C LEU A 24 2.48 4.58 -14.94
N LEU A 25 3.68 4.17 -14.53
CA LEU A 25 4.88 4.15 -15.38
C LEU A 25 4.98 2.89 -16.26
N LYS A 26 3.99 1.99 -16.20
CA LYS A 26 3.98 0.69 -16.88
C LYS A 26 5.16 -0.21 -16.52
N LEU A 27 5.69 -0.06 -15.31
CA LEU A 27 6.75 -0.90 -14.77
C LEU A 27 6.12 -2.07 -14.02
N ARG A 28 6.61 -3.28 -14.27
CA ARG A 28 6.22 -4.44 -13.47
C ARG A 28 6.93 -4.34 -12.13
N CYS A 29 6.18 -4.54 -11.05
CA CYS A 29 6.73 -4.61 -9.72
C CYS A 29 6.40 -5.96 -9.07
N HIS A 30 7.24 -6.39 -8.15
CA HIS A 30 6.92 -7.46 -7.23
C HIS A 30 7.04 -6.90 -5.82
N LEU A 31 6.03 -7.13 -4.99
CA LEU A 31 6.00 -6.67 -3.62
C LEU A 31 6.16 -7.86 -2.68
N ILE A 32 7.02 -7.72 -1.68
CA ILE A 32 7.21 -8.71 -0.62
C ILE A 32 7.06 -8.06 0.74
N ASP A 33 6.45 -8.76 1.68
CA ASP A 33 6.39 -8.39 3.10
C ASP A 33 6.53 -9.65 3.96
N ALA A 34 6.97 -9.47 5.20
CA ALA A 34 7.00 -10.52 6.22
C ALA A 34 5.64 -10.71 6.90
N LEU A 35 4.78 -9.69 6.90
CA LEU A 35 3.43 -9.75 7.47
C LEU A 35 2.47 -10.49 6.53
N PRO A 36 1.48 -11.25 7.07
CA PRO A 36 0.53 -11.98 6.25
C PRO A 36 -0.57 -11.09 5.62
N GLN A 37 -0.62 -9.81 5.96
CA GLN A 37 -1.59 -8.85 5.45
C GLN A 37 -0.93 -7.52 5.03
N PRO A 38 -1.48 -6.82 4.03
CA PRO A 38 -1.02 -5.49 3.65
C PRO A 38 -1.36 -4.43 4.73
N GLY A 39 -0.65 -3.32 4.66
CA GLY A 39 -0.87 -2.10 5.46
C GLY A 39 0.16 -1.86 6.56
N GLY A 40 1.13 -2.75 6.77
CA GLY A 40 2.26 -2.52 7.68
C GLY A 40 1.81 -2.07 9.08
N GLN A 41 2.41 -0.99 9.59
CA GLN A 41 2.07 -0.45 10.91
C GLN A 41 0.59 -0.05 11.06
N CYS A 42 -0.04 0.44 9.97
CA CYS A 42 -1.45 0.84 10.01
C CYS A 42 -2.36 -0.36 10.30
N SER A 43 -2.10 -1.50 9.66
CA SER A 43 -2.87 -2.74 9.90
C SER A 43 -2.47 -3.46 11.19
N GLU A 44 -1.18 -3.49 11.53
CA GLU A 44 -0.65 -4.31 12.63
C GLU A 44 -0.77 -3.61 14.00
N ILE A 45 -0.51 -2.30 14.06
CA ILE A 45 -0.34 -1.59 15.35
C ILE A 45 -1.58 -0.79 15.72
N TYR A 46 -2.26 -0.16 14.75
CA TYR A 46 -3.34 0.78 15.05
C TYR A 46 -4.50 0.83 14.03
N PRO A 47 -5.04 -0.32 13.55
CA PRO A 47 -6.02 -0.34 12.46
C PRO A 47 -7.30 0.46 12.73
N LYS A 48 -7.68 0.59 14.01
CA LYS A 48 -8.90 1.29 14.46
C LYS A 48 -8.64 2.72 14.93
N LYS A 49 -7.40 3.23 14.85
CA LYS A 49 -7.12 4.62 15.24
C LYS A 49 -7.32 5.56 14.05
N PRO A 50 -7.89 6.75 14.28
CA PRO A 50 -7.93 7.80 13.27
C PRO A 50 -6.55 8.40 13.05
N ILE A 51 -6.29 8.78 11.80
CA ILE A 51 -5.16 9.58 11.33
C ILE A 51 -5.73 10.91 10.86
N TYR A 52 -5.10 12.03 11.25
CA TYR A 52 -5.64 13.38 11.07
C TYR A 52 -4.83 14.23 10.08
N ASP A 53 -3.69 13.72 9.62
CA ASP A 53 -2.69 14.42 8.81
C ASP A 53 -2.52 13.81 7.41
N ILE A 54 -3.52 13.09 6.92
CA ILE A 54 -3.59 12.65 5.51
C ILE A 54 -4.30 13.74 4.68
N PRO A 55 -3.70 14.23 3.58
CA PRO A 55 -4.33 15.21 2.71
C PRO A 55 -5.74 14.80 2.28
N ALA A 56 -6.66 15.78 2.23
CA ALA A 56 -8.08 15.60 1.90
C ALA A 56 -8.92 14.75 2.89
N TYR A 57 -8.32 14.21 3.95
CA TYR A 57 -9.04 13.52 5.03
C TYR A 57 -8.87 14.26 6.35
N PRO A 58 -9.87 15.03 6.81
CA PRO A 58 -9.85 15.60 8.16
C PRO A 58 -9.69 14.54 9.25
N SER A 59 -10.15 13.31 8.99
CA SER A 59 -9.89 12.11 9.76
C SER A 59 -10.12 10.89 8.87
N ILE A 60 -9.26 9.87 8.95
CA ILE A 60 -9.43 8.56 8.30
C ILE A 60 -8.93 7.45 9.24
N LEU A 61 -9.61 6.31 9.30
CA LEU A 61 -9.10 5.17 10.06
C LEU A 61 -7.87 4.57 9.37
N ALA A 62 -6.87 4.13 10.13
CA ALA A 62 -5.67 3.54 9.55
C ALA A 62 -5.95 2.33 8.65
N GLY A 63 -6.91 1.47 9.03
CA GLY A 63 -7.37 0.36 8.18
C GLY A 63 -8.05 0.85 6.90
N GLU A 64 -8.90 1.88 6.97
CA GLU A 64 -9.58 2.45 5.80
C GLU A 64 -8.56 3.05 4.81
N LEU A 65 -7.51 3.71 5.31
CA LEU A 65 -6.42 4.21 4.46
C LEU A 65 -5.77 3.08 3.67
N VAL A 66 -5.52 1.93 4.30
CA VAL A 66 -4.93 0.74 3.65
C VAL A 66 -5.87 0.19 2.58
N ASP A 67 -7.16 0.04 2.89
CA ASP A 67 -8.16 -0.45 1.95
C ASP A 67 -8.22 0.43 0.69
N ARG A 68 -8.20 1.75 0.88
CA ARG A 68 -8.19 2.72 -0.24
C ARG A 68 -6.91 2.65 -1.08
N LEU A 69 -5.75 2.45 -0.45
CA LEU A 69 -4.49 2.28 -1.19
C LEU A 69 -4.46 0.96 -1.99
N MET A 70 -5.03 -0.10 -1.43
CA MET A 70 -5.20 -1.38 -2.14
C MET A 70 -6.14 -1.23 -3.35
N GLU A 71 -7.30 -0.58 -3.17
CA GLU A 71 -8.24 -0.27 -4.26
C GLU A 71 -7.56 0.59 -5.34
N GLN A 72 -6.79 1.61 -4.94
CA GLN A 72 -6.05 2.45 -5.87
C GLN A 72 -5.04 1.67 -6.71
N ALA A 73 -4.38 0.66 -6.13
CA ALA A 73 -3.39 -0.18 -6.80
C ALA A 73 -4.01 -1.32 -7.65
N GLU A 74 -5.27 -1.71 -7.39
CA GLU A 74 -5.95 -2.85 -8.03
C GLU A 74 -5.90 -2.86 -9.57
N PRO A 75 -6.11 -1.73 -10.29
CA PRO A 75 -6.13 -1.74 -11.75
C PRO A 75 -4.82 -2.19 -12.40
N PHE A 76 -3.71 -2.07 -11.68
CA PHE A 76 -2.38 -2.40 -12.18
C PHE A 76 -2.00 -3.86 -12.01
N ARG A 77 -2.86 -4.66 -11.34
CA ARG A 77 -2.69 -6.10 -11.10
C ARG A 77 -1.23 -6.43 -10.74
N PRO A 78 -0.72 -5.86 -9.63
CA PRO A 78 0.62 -6.16 -9.15
C PRO A 78 0.90 -7.65 -8.99
#